data_AF-A0A9E2IS33-F1
#
_entry.id   AF-A0A9E2IS33-F1
#
_cell.length_a   1.000
_cell.length_b   1.000
_cell.length_c   1.000
_cell.angle_alpha   90.00
_cell.angle_beta   90.00
_cell.angle_gamma   90.00
#
_symmetry.space_group_name_H-M   'P 1'
#
loop_
_entity.id
_entity.type
_entity.pdbx_description
1 polymer ?
#
loop_
_entity_poly.entity_id
_entity_poly.type
_entity_poly.pdbx_seq_one_letter_code
_entity_poly.pdbx_strand_id
1 'polypeptide(L)'
;TRDEFGDDAGRIKVVSFDGLVIDAARQQGAAIMIRGLRDGTDLDYEMQMAGMNETMAPDLQTVFLPASPSVRTITATLVRQIASMGGDIRPFVPAVVAEALTAKFNSK
;
A
#
# COMPACT_ATOMS: atom_id res chain seq x y z
N THR A 1 10.42 1.44 10.72
CA THR A 1 10.32 2.50 9.68
C THR A 1 11.68 3.10 9.38
N ARG A 2 12.43 3.57 10.39
CA ARG A 2 13.81 4.05 10.17
C ARG A 2 14.76 2.97 9.64
N ASP A 3 14.68 1.75 10.17
CA ASP A 3 15.57 0.64 9.77
C ASP A 3 15.34 0.15 8.34
N GLU A 4 14.14 0.34 7.79
CA GLU A 4 13.78 -0.08 6.43
C GLU A 4 14.06 1.01 5.38
N PHE A 5 13.94 2.29 5.76
CA PHE A 5 14.03 3.43 4.84
C PHE A 5 15.35 4.23 4.98
N GLY A 6 16.21 3.90 5.94
CA GLY A 6 17.50 4.55 6.13
C GLY A 6 17.39 6.08 6.25
N ASP A 7 18.23 6.79 5.50
CA ASP A 7 18.26 8.26 5.45
C ASP A 7 16.94 8.88 4.94
N ASP A 8 16.14 8.10 4.20
CA ASP A 8 14.87 8.55 3.63
C ASP A 8 13.72 8.51 4.62
N ALA A 9 13.90 7.92 5.79
CA ALA A 9 12.87 7.84 6.81
C ALA A 9 12.34 9.23 7.22
N GLY A 10 13.18 10.28 7.16
CA GLY A 10 12.76 11.66 7.43
C GLY A 10 11.87 12.27 6.35
N ARG A 11 11.82 11.67 5.16
CA ARG A 11 11.00 12.09 4.00
C ARG A 11 9.64 11.39 3.97
N ILE A 12 9.38 10.45 4.88
CA ILE A 12 8.18 9.61 4.90
C ILE A 12 7.36 9.93 6.14
N LYS A 13 6.09 10.28 5.95
CA LYS A 13 5.11 10.48 7.02
C LYS A 13 3.96 9.51 6.83
N VAL A 14 3.61 8.79 7.90
CA VAL A 14 2.42 7.93 7.93
C VAL A 14 1.29 8.72 8.58
N VAL A 15 0.15 8.79 7.90
CA VAL A 15 -1.06 9.46 8.40
C VAL A 15 -2.25 8.51 8.29
N SER A 16 -3.12 8.53 9.29
CA SER A 16 -4.43 7.89 9.24
C SER A 16 -5.50 8.91 8.91
N PHE A 17 -6.52 8.51 8.17
CA PHE A 17 -7.68 9.32 7.83
C PHE A 17 -8.92 8.44 7.81
N ASP A 18 -10.09 9.03 7.98
CA ASP A 18 -11.40 8.38 8.02
C ASP A 18 -12.39 8.94 6.97
N GLY A 19 -11.97 9.97 6.22
CA GLY A 19 -12.72 10.59 5.13
C GLY A 19 -12.23 10.20 3.72
N LEU A 20 -12.50 11.07 2.74
CA LEU A 20 -12.05 10.85 1.36
C LEU A 20 -10.54 11.02 1.23
N VAL A 21 -9.92 10.17 0.41
CA VAL A 21 -8.46 10.23 0.17
C VAL A 21 -8.02 11.56 -0.44
N ILE A 22 -8.86 12.19 -1.27
CA ILE A 22 -8.59 13.49 -1.88
C ILE A 22 -8.52 14.61 -0.82
N ASP A 23 -9.33 14.52 0.23
CA ASP A 23 -9.33 15.50 1.32
C ASP A 23 -8.09 15.31 2.21
N ALA A 24 -7.74 14.05 2.49
CA ALA A 24 -6.50 13.72 3.18
C ALA A 24 -5.27 14.21 2.39
N ALA A 25 -5.26 14.03 1.06
CA ALA A 25 -4.20 14.52 0.19
C ALA A 25 -4.07 16.06 0.24
N ARG A 26 -5.19 16.78 0.14
CA ARG A 26 -5.23 18.25 0.25
C ARG A 26 -4.75 18.74 1.62
N GLN A 27 -5.17 18.09 2.71
CA GLN A 27 -4.71 18.43 4.06
C GLN A 27 -3.19 18.28 4.24
N GLN A 28 -2.56 17.37 3.51
CA GLN A 28 -1.10 17.20 3.50
C GLN A 28 -0.40 18.03 2.41
N GLY A 29 -1.14 18.82 1.60
CA GLY A 29 -0.59 19.59 0.50
C GLY A 29 -0.04 18.72 -0.64
N ALA A 30 -0.57 17.52 -0.81
CA ALA A 30 -0.13 16.61 -1.87
C ALA A 30 -0.74 16.99 -3.22
N ALA A 31 0.10 17.10 -4.25
CA ALA A 31 -0.32 17.31 -5.64
C ALA A 31 -0.36 16.01 -6.47
N ILE A 32 0.25 14.94 -5.95
CA ILE A 32 0.39 13.65 -6.65
C ILE A 32 -0.05 12.52 -5.73
N MET A 33 -0.90 11.64 -6.24
CA MET A 33 -1.27 10.37 -5.66
C MET A 33 -0.63 9.22 -6.47
N ILE A 34 0.18 8.40 -5.82
CA ILE A 34 0.84 7.27 -6.48
C ILE A 34 0.05 5.99 -6.22
N ARG A 35 -0.22 5.23 -7.28
CA ARG A 35 -0.93 3.93 -7.23
C ARG A 35 -0.11 2.87 -7.96
N GLY A 36 -0.13 1.65 -7.43
CA GLY A 36 0.55 0.50 -8.03
C GLY A 36 -0.40 -0.31 -8.91
N LEU A 37 0.05 -0.73 -10.08
CA LEU A 37 -0.69 -1.63 -10.97
C LEU A 37 -0.03 -3.00 -11.03
N ARG A 38 -0.74 -4.06 -10.65
CA ARG A 38 -0.18 -5.41 -10.73
C ARG A 38 -0.45 -6.01 -12.08
N ASP A 39 -1.67 -6.00 -12.57
CA ASP A 39 -2.03 -6.58 -13.86
C ASP A 39 -3.15 -5.78 -14.55
N GLY A 40 -3.66 -6.32 -15.65
CA GLY A 40 -4.76 -5.69 -16.39
C GLY A 40 -6.08 -5.67 -15.61
N THR A 41 -6.27 -6.53 -14.61
CA THR A 41 -7.50 -6.54 -13.80
C THR A 41 -7.50 -5.46 -12.72
N ASP A 42 -6.35 -5.11 -12.15
CA ASP A 42 -6.22 -3.94 -11.28
C ASP A 42 -6.45 -2.62 -12.05
N LEU A 43 -6.10 -2.60 -13.34
CA LEU A 43 -6.13 -1.38 -14.16
C LEU A 43 -7.52 -0.75 -14.24
N ASP A 44 -8.56 -1.53 -14.58
CA ASP A 44 -9.90 -0.99 -14.80
C ASP A 44 -10.47 -0.36 -13.52
N TYR A 45 -10.26 -1.02 -12.38
CA TYR A 45 -10.68 -0.51 -11.08
C TYR A 45 -9.94 0.78 -10.71
N GLU A 46 -8.61 0.78 -10.88
CA GLU A 46 -7.77 1.93 -10.57
C GLU A 46 -8.06 3.13 -11.49
N MET A 47 -8.35 2.89 -12.77
CA MET A 47 -8.72 3.93 -13.72
C MET A 47 -10.08 4.57 -13.39
N GLN A 48 -11.08 3.78 -12.98
CA GLN A 48 -12.36 4.32 -12.53
C GLN A 48 -12.19 5.23 -11.31
N MET A 49 -11.45 4.76 -10.30
CA MET A 49 -11.19 5.54 -9.10
C MET A 49 -10.40 6.82 -9.41
N ALA A 50 -9.39 6.75 -10.28
CA ALA A 50 -8.63 7.92 -10.70
C ALA A 50 -9.52 8.96 -11.41
N GLY A 51 -10.39 8.55 -12.33
CA GLY A 51 -11.31 9.46 -13.01
C GLY A 51 -12.32 10.13 -12.06
N MET A 52 -12.83 9.38 -11.07
CA MET A 52 -13.68 9.96 -10.03
C MET A 52 -12.92 10.99 -9.18
N ASN A 53 -11.71 10.66 -8.76
CA ASN A 53 -10.86 11.56 -7.97
C ASN A 53 -10.46 12.81 -8.75
N GLU A 54 -10.13 12.70 -10.04
CA GLU A 54 -9.80 13.83 -10.91
C GLU A 54 -11.00 14.79 -11.06
N THR A 55 -12.22 14.24 -11.15
CA THR A 55 -13.44 15.05 -11.20
C THR A 55 -13.66 15.86 -9.91
N MET A 56 -13.36 15.26 -8.75
CA MET A 56 -13.55 15.89 -7.43
C MET A 56 -12.35 16.75 -6.99
N ALA A 57 -11.17 16.44 -7.49
CA ALA A 57 -9.90 17.10 -7.18
C ALA A 57 -9.00 17.18 -8.42
N PRO A 58 -9.28 18.14 -9.33
CA PRO A 58 -8.49 18.33 -10.55
C PRO A 58 -7.04 18.74 -10.28
N ASP A 59 -6.78 19.27 -9.09
CA ASP A 59 -5.48 19.66 -8.57
C ASP A 59 -4.61 18.46 -8.11
N LEU A 60 -5.21 17.26 -7.98
CA LEU A 60 -4.55 16.05 -7.52
C LEU A 60 -4.35 15.06 -8.68
N GLN A 61 -3.12 14.90 -9.13
CA GLN A 61 -2.79 13.98 -10.22
C GLN A 61 -2.57 12.56 -9.72
N THR A 62 -3.20 11.57 -10.36
CA THR A 62 -2.94 10.15 -10.08
C THR A 62 -1.86 9.62 -11.02
N VAL A 63 -0.79 9.06 -10.47
CA VAL A 63 0.32 8.45 -11.22
C VAL A 63 0.36 6.95 -10.93
N PHE A 64 0.36 6.15 -11.99
CA PHE A 64 0.42 4.70 -11.90
C PHE A 64 1.84 4.17 -12.10
N LEU A 65 2.27 3.27 -11.22
CA LEU A 65 3.54 2.57 -11.32
C LEU A 65 3.30 1.06 -11.48
N PRO A 66 3.82 0.42 -12.54
CA PRO A 66 3.71 -1.02 -12.70
C PRO A 66 4.53 -1.75 -11.62
N ALA A 67 3.96 -2.79 -11.04
CA ALA A 67 4.66 -3.65 -10.08
C ALA A 67 5.78 -4.43 -10.78
N SER A 68 6.92 -4.62 -10.10
CA SER A 68 7.98 -5.49 -10.61
C SER A 68 7.49 -6.95 -10.67
N PRO A 69 7.97 -7.76 -11.64
CA PRO A 69 7.56 -9.16 -11.75
C PRO A 69 7.75 -9.97 -10.46
N SER A 70 8.79 -9.64 -9.67
CA SER A 70 9.12 -10.31 -8.41
C SER A 70 8.09 -10.14 -7.29
N VAL A 71 7.27 -9.07 -7.31
CA VAL A 71 6.29 -8.78 -6.25
C VAL A 71 4.85 -8.84 -6.75
N ARG A 72 4.65 -9.06 -8.05
CA ARG A 72 3.33 -9.05 -8.72
C ARG A 72 2.34 -10.04 -8.10
N THR A 73 2.80 -11.20 -7.64
CA THR A 73 1.96 -12.27 -7.07
C THR A 73 1.65 -12.10 -5.58
N ILE A 74 2.30 -11.14 -4.91
CA ILE A 74 2.18 -10.99 -3.45
C ILE A 74 0.92 -10.17 -3.13
N THR A 75 -0.05 -10.78 -2.43
CA THR A 75 -1.22 -10.08 -1.90
C THR A 75 -1.24 -10.16 -0.38
N ALA A 76 -1.67 -9.08 0.28
CA ALA A 76 -1.78 -9.08 1.75
C ALA A 76 -2.77 -10.15 2.25
N THR A 77 -3.77 -10.51 1.42
CA THR A 77 -4.72 -11.60 1.71
C THR A 77 -4.02 -12.95 1.77
N LEU A 78 -3.24 -13.32 0.74
CA LEU A 78 -2.51 -14.59 0.73
C LEU A 78 -1.48 -14.66 1.86
N VAL A 79 -0.74 -13.56 2.09
CA VAL A 79 0.24 -13.50 3.20
C VAL A 79 -0.44 -13.72 4.56
N ARG A 80 -1.58 -13.07 4.82
CA ARG A 80 -2.35 -13.30 6.06
C ARG A 80 -2.89 -14.72 6.17
N GLN A 81 -3.30 -15.34 5.06
CA GLN A 81 -3.76 -16.73 5.04
C GLN A 81 -2.61 -17.70 5.40
N ILE A 82 -1.46 -17.57 4.75
CA ILE A 82 -0.25 -18.38 5.05
C ILE A 82 0.11 -18.24 6.53
N ALA A 83 0.18 -17.00 7.04
CA ALA A 83 0.49 -16.74 8.44
C ALA A 83 -0.54 -17.39 9.40
N SER A 84 -1.83 -17.32 9.08
CA SER A 84 -2.88 -17.93 9.89
C SER A 84 -2.84 -19.46 9.91
N MET A 85 -2.21 -20.08 8.91
CA MET A 85 -2.00 -21.52 8.81
C MET A 85 -0.64 -21.97 9.37
N GLY A 86 0.15 -21.06 9.96
CA GLY A 86 1.48 -21.35 10.51
C GLY A 86 2.60 -21.47 9.46
N GLY A 87 2.36 -21.01 8.23
CA GLY A 87 3.38 -20.99 7.18
C GLY A 87 4.38 -19.84 7.33
N ASP A 88 5.56 -19.99 6.73
CA ASP A 88 6.61 -18.97 6.74
C ASP A 88 6.30 -17.85 5.73
N ILE A 89 6.20 -16.62 6.24
CA ILE A 89 5.92 -15.42 5.44
C ILE A 89 7.12 -14.49 5.25
N ARG A 90 8.27 -14.80 5.86
CA ARG A 90 9.49 -13.98 5.78
C ARG A 90 9.94 -13.64 4.35
N PRO A 91 9.76 -14.51 3.33
CA PRO A 91 10.09 -14.16 1.95
C PRO A 91 9.21 -13.07 1.32
N PHE A 92 8.04 -12.78 1.92
CA PHE A 92 7.02 -11.92 1.31
C PHE A 92 6.83 -10.57 2.02
N VAL A 93 7.39 -10.40 3.22
CA VAL A 93 7.23 -9.19 4.03
C VAL A 93 8.52 -8.82 4.77
N PRO A 94 8.70 -7.53 5.14
CA PRO A 94 9.78 -7.12 6.03
C PRO A 94 9.73 -7.82 7.38
N ALA A 95 10.88 -7.96 8.05
CA ALA A 95 11.01 -8.70 9.31
C ALA A 95 10.03 -8.20 10.39
N VAL A 96 9.89 -6.87 10.53
CA VAL A 96 8.97 -6.24 11.48
C VAL A 96 7.50 -6.63 11.25
N VAL A 97 7.11 -6.89 10.00
CA VAL A 97 5.74 -7.32 9.64
C VAL A 97 5.57 -8.82 9.90
N ALA A 98 6.60 -9.63 9.63
CA ALA A 98 6.58 -11.06 9.92
C ALA A 98 6.36 -11.30 11.42
N GLU A 99 7.15 -10.63 12.27
CA GLU A 99 7.03 -10.70 13.73
C GLU A 99 5.63 -10.30 14.22
N ALA A 100 5.10 -9.18 13.71
CA ALA A 100 3.77 -8.70 14.08
C ALA A 100 2.65 -9.67 13.69
N LEU A 101 2.73 -10.27 12.50
CA LEU A 101 1.74 -11.25 12.03
C LEU A 101 1.86 -12.57 12.79
N THR A 102 3.06 -13.06 13.08
CA THR A 102 3.28 -14.24 13.91
C THR A 102 2.71 -14.03 15.32
N ALA A 103 2.97 -12.89 15.96
CA ALA A 103 2.40 -12.57 17.28
C ALA A 103 0.86 -12.52 17.25
N LYS A 104 0.29 -11.93 16.20
CA LYS A 104 -1.17 -11.85 16.02
C LYS A 104 -1.84 -13.21 15.88
N PHE A 105 -1.23 -14.15 15.15
CA PHE A 105 -1.84 -15.45 14.88
C PHE A 105 -1.45 -16.56 15.88
N ASN A 106 -0.33 -16.41 16.60
CA ASN A 106 0.06 -17.31 17.68
C ASN A 106 -0.63 -17.03 19.02
N SER A 107 -1.29 -15.87 19.18
CA SER A 107 -2.05 -15.53 20.40
C SER A 107 -3.44 -16.19 20.44
N LYS A 108 -3.60 -17.36 19.82
CA LYS A 108 -4.83 -18.16 19.83
C LYS A 108 -4.70 -19.36 20.76
#